data_AF-A0A2W0A3F2-F1
#
_entry.id   AF-A0A2W0A3F2-F1
#
_cell.length_a   1.000
_cell.length_b   1.000
_cell.length_c   1.000
_cell.angle_alpha   90.00
_cell.angle_beta   90.00
_cell.angle_gamma   90.00
#
_symmetry.space_group_name_H-M   'P 1'
#
loop_
_entity.id
_entity.type
_entity.pdbx_description
1 polymer ?
#
loop_
_entity_poly.entity_id
_entity_poly.type
_entity_poly.pdbx_seq_one_letter_code
_entity_poly.pdbx_strand_id
1 'polypeptide(L)'
;MARWITWTTQEDRRGWACSACSWEYPVPSLLNDPEAKSAYDRLAHAKFAQHDCASYAKKQDPSQDEAFSDRVRKLIARGYKPKDAVDLILQEVQLEYRNQPKAVEKARAEAEEFLRNLRQGRI
;
A
#
# COMPACT_ATOMS: atom_id res chain seq x y z
N MET A 1 -6.26 -3.40 -19.36
CA MET A 1 -5.85 -2.13 -18.72
C MET A 1 -4.46 -1.79 -19.23
N ALA A 2 -4.23 -0.59 -19.75
CA ALA A 2 -2.91 -0.19 -20.24
C ALA A 2 -1.96 0.05 -19.04
N ARG A 3 -0.78 -0.58 -19.02
CA ARG A 3 0.27 -0.28 -18.03
C ARG A 3 1.01 0.99 -18.44
N TRP A 4 1.37 1.83 -17.47
CA TRP A 4 2.20 3.01 -17.72
C TRP A 4 3.28 3.14 -16.64
N ILE A 5 4.34 3.86 -16.97
CA ILE A 5 5.41 4.20 -16.04
C ILE A 5 5.04 5.49 -15.30
N THR A 6 5.31 5.54 -13.99
CA THR A 6 5.01 6.70 -13.15
C THR A 6 6.23 7.07 -12.32
N TRP A 7 6.43 8.36 -12.09
CA TRP A 7 7.49 8.85 -11.21
C TRP A 7 7.01 8.81 -9.77
N THR A 8 7.80 8.23 -8.88
CA THR A 8 7.48 8.07 -7.46
C THR A 8 8.54 8.72 -6.58
N THR A 9 8.10 9.31 -5.48
CA THR A 9 8.94 9.93 -4.46
C THR A 9 8.45 9.48 -3.08
N GLN A 10 8.79 8.26 -2.68
CA GLN A 10 8.44 7.74 -1.35
C GLN A 10 9.64 7.81 -0.42
N GLU A 11 9.50 8.51 0.70
CA GLU A 11 10.48 8.74 1.78
C GLU A 11 11.92 8.99 1.31
N ASP A 12 12.70 7.96 0.99
CA ASP A 12 14.10 8.05 0.53
C ASP A 12 14.34 7.53 -0.90
N ARG A 13 13.30 7.07 -1.59
CA ARG A 13 13.38 6.48 -2.94
C ARG A 13 12.68 7.39 -3.94
N ARG A 14 13.48 7.97 -4.83
CA ARG A 14 13.00 8.69 -6.02
C ARG A 14 13.29 7.84 -7.23
N GLY A 15 12.31 7.61 -8.09
CA GLY A 15 12.52 6.80 -9.29
C GLY A 15 11.25 6.44 -10.04
N TRP A 16 11.42 5.64 -11.07
CA TRP A 16 10.34 5.18 -11.93
C TRP A 16 9.71 3.90 -11.39
N ALA A 17 8.39 3.78 -11.46
CA ALA A 17 7.66 2.58 -11.07
C ALA A 17 6.60 2.23 -12.12
N CYS A 18 6.15 0.98 -12.11
CA CYS A 18 5.04 0.51 -12.96
C CYS A 18 3.70 0.70 -12.24
N SER A 19 2.67 1.20 -12.93
CA SER A 19 1.34 1.35 -12.34
C SER A 19 0.64 0.02 -12.00
N ALA A 20 1.06 -1.07 -12.66
CA ALA A 20 0.39 -2.36 -12.59
C ALA A 20 1.06 -3.38 -11.64
N CYS A 21 2.33 -3.20 -11.29
CA CYS A 21 3.13 -4.19 -10.55
C CYS A 21 4.10 -3.50 -9.56
N SER A 22 4.88 -4.25 -8.78
CA SER A 22 5.89 -3.70 -7.85
C SER A 22 7.26 -3.53 -8.51
N TRP A 23 7.30 -3.28 -9.82
CA TRP A 23 8.55 -2.94 -10.50
C TRP A 23 8.95 -1.51 -10.17
N GLU A 24 10.19 -1.35 -9.71
CA GLU A 24 10.79 -0.07 -9.35
C GLU A 24 12.18 0.06 -10.00
N TYR A 25 12.50 1.28 -10.41
CA TYR A 25 13.77 1.67 -10.99
C TYR A 25 14.26 2.94 -10.28
N PRO A 26 14.92 2.79 -9.12
CA PRO A 26 15.32 3.90 -8.27
C PRO A 26 16.42 4.72 -8.95
N VAL A 27 16.37 6.04 -8.84
CA VAL A 27 17.39 6.94 -9.37
C VAL A 27 18.50 7.07 -8.33
N PRO A 28 19.77 6.85 -8.69
CA PRO A 28 20.88 7.04 -7.76
C PRO A 28 20.92 8.47 -7.22
N SER A 29 21.09 8.62 -5.90
CA SER A 29 21.12 9.93 -5.23
C SER A 29 22.27 10.84 -5.68
N LEU A 30 23.30 10.28 -6.31
CA LEU A 30 24.46 10.98 -6.85
C LEU A 30 24.24 11.53 -8.27
N LEU A 31 23.11 11.21 -8.91
CA LEU A 31 22.80 11.62 -10.27
C LEU A 31 22.23 13.05 -10.30
N ASN A 32 23.11 14.05 -10.14
CA ASN A 32 22.76 15.48 -10.14
C ASN A 32 22.90 16.13 -11.52
N ASP A 33 23.55 15.45 -12.47
CA ASP A 33 23.79 15.98 -13.81
C ASP A 33 22.52 15.88 -14.69
N PRO A 34 22.06 16.98 -15.33
CA PRO A 34 20.86 16.98 -16.16
C PRO A 34 20.91 16.05 -17.38
N GLU A 35 22.09 15.92 -18.01
CA GLU A 35 22.27 15.05 -19.17
C GLU A 35 22.23 13.59 -18.74
N ALA A 36 22.91 13.27 -17.63
CA ALA A 36 22.89 11.94 -17.03
C ALA A 36 21.47 11.52 -16.60
N LYS A 37 20.66 12.45 -16.07
CA LYS A 37 19.25 12.20 -15.74
C LYS A 37 18.41 11.88 -16.99
N SER A 38 18.60 12.63 -18.07
CA SER A 38 17.88 12.36 -19.34
C SER A 38 18.23 10.99 -19.95
N ALA A 39 19.49 10.56 -19.82
CA ALA A 39 19.91 9.22 -20.23
C ALA A 39 19.28 8.16 -19.33
N TYR A 40 19.21 8.41 -18.03
CA TYR A 40 18.57 7.53 -17.06
C TYR A 40 17.08 7.34 -17.32
N ASP A 41 16.36 8.41 -17.64
CA ASP A 41 14.95 8.35 -17.98
C ASP A 41 14.71 7.51 -19.23
N ARG A 42 15.54 7.67 -20.28
CA ARG A 42 15.49 6.81 -21.48
C ARG A 42 15.73 5.34 -21.15
N LEU A 43 16.69 5.03 -20.28
CA LEU A 43 16.95 3.66 -19.82
C LEU A 43 15.76 3.10 -19.03
N ALA A 44 15.14 3.90 -18.17
CA ALA A 44 13.97 3.49 -17.41
C ALA A 44 12.80 3.11 -18.33
N HIS A 45 12.54 3.89 -19.38
CA HIS A 45 11.55 3.56 -20.40
C HIS A 45 11.86 2.25 -21.15
N ALA A 46 13.13 2.03 -21.51
CA ALA A 46 13.55 0.79 -22.17
C ALA A 46 13.40 -0.43 -21.25
N LYS A 47 13.78 -0.30 -19.97
CA LYS A 47 13.60 -1.35 -18.96
C LYS A 47 12.13 -1.60 -18.64
N PHE A 48 11.29 -0.56 -18.65
CA PHE A 48 9.84 -0.69 -18.55
C PHE A 48 9.22 -1.45 -19.73
N ALA A 49 9.72 -1.29 -20.95
CA ALA A 49 9.24 -2.09 -22.08
C ALA A 49 9.58 -3.58 -21.92
N GLN A 50 10.75 -3.88 -21.35
CA GLN A 50 11.28 -5.24 -21.19
C GLN A 50 10.75 -5.99 -19.96
N HIS A 51 10.30 -5.28 -18.93
CA HIS A 51 9.86 -5.96 -17.70
C HIS A 51 8.55 -6.72 -17.94
N ASP A 52 8.47 -7.91 -17.34
CA ASP A 52 7.26 -8.70 -17.25
C ASP A 52 6.55 -8.40 -15.92
N CYS A 53 5.32 -7.87 -15.99
CA CYS A 53 4.56 -7.56 -14.78
C CYS A 53 4.29 -8.79 -13.90
N ALA A 54 4.14 -9.98 -14.50
CA ALA A 54 3.84 -11.20 -13.74
C ALA A 54 5.00 -11.60 -12.83
N SER A 55 6.24 -11.35 -13.26
CA SER A 55 7.45 -11.56 -12.48
C SER A 55 7.61 -10.59 -11.30
N TYR A 56 6.96 -9.41 -11.34
CA TYR A 56 6.98 -8.39 -10.29
C TYR A 56 5.64 -8.30 -9.58
N ALA A 57 5.08 -9.45 -9.18
CA ALA A 57 3.86 -9.51 -8.38
C ALA A 57 3.92 -8.44 -7.28
N LYS A 58 2.85 -7.66 -7.13
CA LYS A 58 2.82 -6.62 -6.11
C LYS A 58 3.15 -7.29 -4.79
N LYS A 59 4.28 -6.97 -4.18
CA LYS A 59 4.49 -7.30 -2.78
C LYS A 59 3.40 -6.50 -2.09
N GLN A 60 2.32 -7.18 -1.69
CA GLN A 60 1.42 -6.63 -0.70
C GLN A 60 2.33 -6.23 0.44
N ASP A 61 2.34 -4.94 0.75
CA ASP A 61 3.01 -4.46 1.94
C ASP A 61 2.56 -5.37 3.09
N PRO A 62 3.46 -5.95 3.90
CA PRO A 62 3.07 -6.80 5.03
C PRO A 62 2.10 -6.11 6.00
N SER A 63 1.93 -4.78 5.92
CA SER A 63 0.82 -4.05 6.58
C SER A 63 -0.59 -4.41 6.07
N GLN A 64 -0.69 -4.99 4.86
CA GLN A 64 -1.92 -5.39 4.18
C GLN A 64 -2.39 -6.80 4.55
N ASP A 65 -1.47 -7.66 5.03
CA ASP A 65 -1.79 -9.00 5.54
C ASP A 65 -2.03 -9.00 7.05
N GLU A 66 -1.85 -7.85 7.71
CA GLU A 66 -2.20 -7.71 9.11
C GLU A 66 -3.73 -7.72 9.25
N ALA A 67 -4.24 -8.73 9.96
CA ALA A 67 -5.67 -8.88 10.20
C ALA A 67 -6.26 -7.60 10.82
N PHE A 68 -7.47 -7.24 10.42
CA PHE A 68 -8.17 -6.05 10.93
C PHE A 68 -8.11 -5.95 12.46
N SER A 69 -8.32 -7.08 13.14
CA SER A 69 -8.29 -7.15 14.61
C SER A 69 -6.94 -6.78 15.23
N ASP A 70 -5.82 -7.09 14.57
CA ASP A 70 -4.49 -6.80 15.09
C ASP A 70 -4.15 -5.30 14.94
N ARG A 71 -4.55 -4.70 13.82
CA ARG A 71 -4.49 -3.24 13.61
C ARG A 71 -5.29 -2.48 14.68
N VAL A 72 -6.50 -2.96 14.99
CA VAL A 72 -7.34 -2.38 16.04
C VAL A 72 -6.72 -2.57 17.43
N ARG A 73 -6.20 -3.76 17.75
CA ARG A 73 -5.51 -4.02 19.03
C ARG A 73 -4.30 -3.12 19.24
N LYS A 74 -3.51 -2.85 18.19
CA LYS A 74 -2.38 -1.91 18.25
C LYS A 74 -2.83 -0.50 18.63
N LEU A 75 -3.94 -0.01 18.08
CA LEU A 75 -4.50 1.28 18.45
C LEU A 75 -5.00 1.27 19.90
N ILE A 76 -5.68 0.22 20.34
CA ILE A 76 -6.12 0.09 21.74
C ILE A 76 -4.92 0.10 22.70
N ALA A 77 -3.85 -0.63 22.38
CA ALA A 77 -2.61 -0.64 23.17
C ALA A 77 -1.94 0.74 23.24
N ARG A 78 -2.15 1.61 22.25
CA ARG A 78 -1.70 3.02 22.24
C ARG A 78 -2.64 3.95 23.01
N GLY A 79 -3.71 3.43 23.62
CA GLY A 79 -4.65 4.19 24.45
C GLY A 79 -5.92 4.67 23.73
N TYR A 80 -6.14 4.26 22.48
CA TYR A 80 -7.38 4.59 21.77
C TYR A 80 -8.55 3.78 22.33
N LYS A 81 -9.75 4.38 22.38
CA LYS A 81 -10.96 3.63 22.72
C LYS A 81 -11.24 2.60 21.63
N PRO A 82 -11.75 1.40 21.97
CA PRO A 82 -11.98 0.35 20.98
C PRO A 82 -12.88 0.76 19.82
N LYS A 83 -13.89 1.60 20.08
CA LYS A 83 -14.77 2.14 19.02
C LYS A 83 -14.01 3.09 18.09
N ASP A 84 -13.27 4.03 18.65
CA ASP A 84 -12.48 5.01 17.88
C ASP A 84 -11.39 4.30 17.04
N ALA A 85 -10.76 3.26 17.61
CA ALA A 85 -9.78 2.43 16.91
C ALA A 85 -10.41 1.69 15.72
N VAL A 86 -11.59 1.10 15.89
CA VAL A 86 -12.34 0.44 14.81
C VAL A 86 -12.69 1.42 13.70
N ASP A 87 -13.21 2.60 14.06
CA ASP A 87 -13.61 3.63 13.09
C ASP A 87 -12.42 4.13 12.27
N LEU A 88 -11.26 4.31 12.92
CA LEU A 88 -10.01 4.70 12.26
C LEU A 88 -9.54 3.64 11.24
N ILE A 89 -9.50 2.35 11.63
CA ILE A 89 -9.08 1.29 10.70
C ILE A 89 -10.08 1.13 9.55
N LEU A 90 -11.39 1.29 9.80
CA LEU A 90 -12.38 1.27 8.72
C LEU A 90 -12.17 2.40 7.71
N GLN A 91 -11.81 3.59 8.16
CA GLN A 91 -11.45 4.70 7.26
C GLN A 91 -10.18 4.40 6.47
N GLU A 92 -9.17 3.82 7.12
CA GLU A 92 -7.91 3.44 6.46
C GLU A 92 -8.16 2.40 5.36
N VAL A 93 -8.93 1.35 5.65
CA VAL A 93 -9.34 0.34 4.66
C VAL A 93 -10.14 0.95 3.52
N GLN A 94 -11.02 1.92 3.78
CA GLN A 94 -11.77 2.61 2.72
C GLN A 94 -10.86 3.40 1.78
N LEU A 95 -9.79 4.00 2.30
CA LEU A 95 -8.81 4.73 1.51
C LEU A 95 -7.92 3.77 0.70
N GLU A 96 -7.44 2.71 1.34
CA GLU A 96 -6.60 1.66 0.72
C GLU A 96 -7.35 0.91 -0.40
N TYR A 97 -8.61 0.53 -0.14
CA TYR A 97 -9.41 -0.34 -1.01
C TYR A 97 -10.56 0.40 -1.71
N ARG A 98 -10.41 1.70 -1.97
CA ARG A 98 -11.45 2.56 -2.59
C ARG A 98 -12.08 1.96 -3.86
N ASN A 99 -11.31 1.19 -4.63
CA ASN A 99 -11.74 0.55 -5.88
C ASN A 99 -12.24 -0.90 -5.71
N GLN A 100 -12.25 -1.42 -4.48
CA GLN A 100 -12.60 -2.80 -4.14
C GLN A 100 -13.70 -2.84 -3.05
N PRO A 101 -14.97 -2.65 -3.42
CA PRO A 101 -16.07 -2.57 -2.44
C PRO A 101 -16.23 -3.84 -1.59
N LYS A 102 -15.84 -5.02 -2.12
CA LYS A 102 -15.88 -6.28 -1.38
C LYS A 102 -14.92 -6.32 -0.18
N ALA A 103 -13.75 -5.69 -0.30
CA ALA A 103 -12.78 -5.63 0.78
C ALA A 103 -13.26 -4.70 1.91
N VAL A 104 -13.88 -3.57 1.55
CA VAL A 104 -14.50 -2.64 2.50
C VAL A 104 -15.66 -3.28 3.27
N GLU A 105 -16.55 -4.01 2.57
CA GLU A 105 -17.66 -4.72 3.20
C GLU A 105 -17.18 -5.85 4.13
N LYS A 106 -16.12 -6.58 3.75
CA LYS A 106 -15.51 -7.58 4.61
C LYS A 106 -14.95 -6.94 5.90
N ALA A 107 -14.23 -5.83 5.79
CA ALA A 107 -13.70 -5.12 6.95
C ALA A 107 -14.81 -4.58 7.88
N ARG A 108 -15.96 -4.15 7.33
CA ARG A 108 -17.15 -3.78 8.12
C ARG A 108 -17.70 -4.95 8.92
N ALA A 109 -17.81 -6.13 8.31
CA ALA A 109 -18.27 -7.32 9.00
C ALA A 109 -17.31 -7.71 10.16
N GLU A 110 -16.01 -7.68 9.91
CA GLU A 110 -14.97 -7.95 10.93
C GLU A 110 -14.99 -6.90 12.06
N ALA A 111 -15.22 -5.63 11.73
CA ALA A 111 -15.36 -4.55 12.72
C ALA A 111 -16.54 -4.78 13.67
N GLU A 112 -17.70 -5.15 13.13
CA GLU A 112 -18.87 -5.45 13.95
C GLU A 112 -18.65 -6.68 14.83
N GLU A 113 -18.03 -7.72 14.28
CA GLU A 113 -17.70 -8.93 15.02
C GLU A 113 -16.72 -8.63 16.15
N PHE A 114 -15.69 -7.83 15.89
CA PHE A 114 -14.74 -7.39 16.91
C PHE A 114 -15.44 -6.63 18.04
N LEU A 115 -16.33 -5.69 17.72
CA LEU A 115 -17.12 -4.96 18.73
C LEU A 115 -18.13 -5.84 19.48
N ARG A 116 -18.64 -6.91 18.86
CA ARG A 116 -19.47 -7.92 19.54
C ARG A 116 -18.64 -8.75 20.50
N ASN A 117 -17.47 -9.24 20.07
CA ASN A 117 -16.56 -10.05 20.89
C ASN A 117 -15.98 -9.24 22.06
N LEU A 118 -15.63 -7.97 21.84
CA LEU A 118 -15.23 -7.03 22.90
C LEU A 118 -16.31 -6.91 23.99
N ARG A 119 -17.58 -6.72 23.58
CA ARG A 119 -18.72 -6.62 24.52
C ARG A 119 -18.97 -7.91 25.29
N GLN A 120 -18.62 -9.05 24.71
CA GLN A 120 -18.75 -10.37 25.32
C GLN A 120 -17.50 -10.80 26.12
N GLY A 121 -16.43 -9.99 26.11
CA GLY A 121 -15.15 -10.32 26.76
C GLY A 121 -14.37 -11.46 26.08
N ARG A 122 -14.59 -11.71 24.79
CA ARG A 122 -14.01 -12.82 24.01
C ARG A 122 -12.84 -12.40 23.11
N ILE A 123 -11.99 -11.51 23.58
CA ILE A 123 -11.00 -10.75 22.80
C ILE A 123 -9.55 -11.07 23.13
#